data_AF-V5RHN1-F1
#
_entry.id   AF-V5RHN1-F1
#
_cell.length_a   1.000
_cell.length_b   1.000
_cell.length_c   1.000
_cell.angle_alpha   90.00
_cell.angle_beta   90.00
_cell.angle_gamma   90.00
#
_symmetry.space_group_name_H-M   'P 1'
#
loop_
_entity.id
_entity.type
_entity.pdbx_description
1 polymer ?
#
loop_
_entity_poly.entity_id
_entity_poly.type
_entity_poly.pdbx_seq_one_letter_code
_entity_poly.pdbx_strand_id
1 'polypeptide(L)'
;MWLASSTVFKVLNFEVQLWVILLIFAIIGLTSLILYIFVLLKKNRKYLYEKTEVTAKDFKRLEKFEQLRNDFEIELAKIKKYMKSQK
;
A
#
# COMPACT_ATOMS: atom_id res chain seq x y z
N MET A 1 28.36 -8.81 -22.92
CA MET A 1 28.51 -9.45 -21.59
C MET A 1 29.93 -9.98 -21.30
N TRP A 2 30.89 -9.89 -22.23
CA TRP A 2 32.25 -10.44 -22.04
C TRP A 2 33.33 -9.45 -21.55
N LEU A 3 33.08 -8.13 -21.58
CA LEU A 3 34.12 -7.13 -21.27
C LEU A 3 34.34 -6.88 -19.76
N ALA A 4 33.32 -7.04 -18.93
CA ALA A 4 33.46 -6.79 -17.48
C ALA A 4 33.99 -8.01 -16.70
N SER A 5 34.07 -9.21 -17.34
CA SER A 5 34.46 -10.45 -16.64
C SER A 5 35.96 -10.52 -16.35
N SER A 6 36.76 -9.77 -17.09
CA SER A 6 38.22 -9.74 -16.97
C SER A 6 38.75 -8.51 -16.24
N THR A 7 37.89 -7.55 -15.87
CA THR A 7 38.29 -6.34 -15.15
C THR A 7 38.27 -6.60 -13.65
N VAL A 8 39.47 -6.69 -13.07
CA VAL A 8 39.70 -6.92 -11.63
C VAL A 8 40.18 -5.61 -11.00
N PHE A 9 39.50 -5.18 -9.94
CA PHE A 9 39.93 -4.07 -9.10
C PHE A 9 40.77 -4.64 -7.95
N LYS A 10 42.01 -4.15 -7.80
CA LYS A 10 42.93 -4.58 -6.74
C LYS A 10 43.15 -3.45 -5.75
N VAL A 11 42.81 -3.68 -4.48
CA VAL A 11 43.06 -2.74 -3.37
C VAL A 11 43.87 -3.45 -2.29
N LEU A 12 45.10 -3.00 -2.05
CA LEU A 12 46.11 -3.63 -1.19
C LEU A 12 46.34 -5.12 -1.54
N ASN A 13 45.56 -6.02 -0.94
CA ASN A 13 45.64 -7.48 -1.10
C ASN A 13 44.32 -8.12 -1.55
N PHE A 14 43.27 -7.32 -1.78
CA PHE A 14 41.96 -7.80 -2.18
C PHE A 14 41.72 -7.55 -3.67
N GLU A 15 41.41 -8.62 -4.38
CA GLU A 15 41.01 -8.59 -5.78
C GLU A 15 39.50 -8.79 -5.86
N VAL A 16 38.79 -7.77 -6.35
CA VAL A 16 37.34 -7.81 -6.50
C VAL A 16 37.02 -7.59 -7.97
N GLN A 17 36.25 -8.53 -8.53
CA GLN A 17 35.80 -8.42 -9.91
C GLN A 17 34.76 -7.30 -10.03
N LEU A 18 34.85 -6.51 -11.11
CA LEU A 18 33.96 -5.37 -11.36
C LEU A 18 32.48 -5.77 -11.35
N TRP A 19 32.14 -6.97 -11.84
CA TRP A 19 30.77 -7.50 -11.81
C TRP A 19 30.18 -7.58 -10.40
N VAL A 20 31.00 -7.90 -9.40
CA VAL A 20 30.54 -8.00 -8.00
C VAL A 20 30.09 -6.63 -7.49
N ILE A 21 30.86 -5.59 -7.80
CA ILE A 21 30.55 -4.21 -7.43
C ILE A 21 29.29 -3.74 -8.17
N LEU A 22 29.23 -3.98 -9.48
CA LEU A 22 28.06 -3.66 -10.30
C LEU A 22 26.79 -4.33 -9.79
N LEU A 23 26.88 -5.58 -9.35
CA LEU A 23 25.77 -6.34 -8.81
C LEU A 23 25.27 -5.72 -7.49
N ILE A 24 26.16 -5.28 -6.61
CA ILE A 24 25.80 -4.58 -5.36
C ILE A 24 25.06 -3.28 -5.67
N PHE A 25 25.59 -2.46 -6.57
CA PHE A 25 24.93 -1.21 -6.97
C PHE A 25 23.60 -1.45 -7.67
N ALA A 26 23.49 -2.50 -8.50
CA ALA A 26 22.25 -2.89 -9.14
C ALA A 26 21.18 -3.28 -8.11
N ILE A 27 21.54 -4.04 -7.06
CA ILE A 27 20.62 -4.39 -5.97
C ILE A 27 20.16 -3.15 -5.21
N ILE A 28 21.07 -2.22 -4.89
CA ILE A 28 20.72 -0.97 -4.18
C ILE A 28 19.79 -0.11 -5.04
N GLY A 29 20.09 0.02 -6.34
CA GLY A 29 19.23 0.74 -7.28
C GLY A 29 17.85 0.10 -7.40
N LEU A 30 17.79 -1.23 -7.52
CA LEU A 30 16.54 -1.97 -7.65
C LEU A 30 15.68 -1.87 -6.38
N THR A 31 16.27 -1.98 -5.20
CA THR A 31 15.54 -1.85 -3.92
C THR A 31 14.98 -0.44 -3.74
N SER A 32 15.74 0.60 -4.08
CA SER A 32 15.27 1.98 -4.08
C SER A 32 14.10 2.19 -5.06
N LEU A 33 14.20 1.63 -6.27
CA LEU A 33 13.14 1.71 -7.28
C LEU A 33 11.86 0.99 -6.83
N ILE A 34 11.99 -0.19 -6.23
CA ILE A 34 10.87 -0.94 -5.66
C ILE A 34 10.21 -0.14 -4.54
N LEU A 35 10.98 0.45 -3.62
CA LEU A 35 10.43 1.29 -2.55
C LEU A 35 9.71 2.51 -3.12
N TYR A 36 10.28 3.18 -4.13
CA TYR A 36 9.65 4.31 -4.80
C TYR A 36 8.31 3.91 -5.44
N ILE A 37 8.30 2.84 -6.23
CA ILE A 37 7.09 2.33 -6.87
C ILE A 37 6.06 1.89 -5.81
N PHE A 38 6.50 1.23 -4.74
CA PHE A 38 5.63 0.81 -3.65
C PHE A 38 4.97 2.01 -2.95
N VAL A 39 5.74 3.06 -2.65
CA VAL A 39 5.22 4.30 -2.09
C VAL A 39 4.27 5.00 -3.07
N LEU A 40 4.62 5.03 -4.35
CA LEU A 40 3.80 5.65 -5.40
C LEU A 40 2.47 4.91 -5.58
N LEU A 41 2.47 3.57 -5.58
CA LEU A 41 1.26 2.74 -5.62
C LEU A 41 0.44 2.86 -4.33
N LYS A 42 1.09 2.97 -3.16
CA LYS A 42 0.40 3.21 -1.88
C LYS A 42 -0.27 4.58 -1.86
N LYS A 43 0.38 5.61 -2.41
CA LYS A 43 -0.15 6.98 -2.50
C LYS A 43 -1.27 7.10 -3.55
N ASN A 44 -1.18 6.33 -4.64
CA ASN A 44 -2.19 6.27 -5.70
C ASN A 44 -3.28 5.22 -5.49
N ARG A 45 -3.41 4.64 -4.28
CA ARG A 45 -4.66 3.94 -3.93
C ARG A 45 -5.77 4.97 -3.83
N LYS A 46 -6.38 5.28 -4.97
CA LYS A 46 -7.64 6.00 -5.08
C LYS A 46 -8.69 5.12 -4.42
N TYR A 47 -9.19 5.54 -3.26
CA TYR A 47 -10.31 4.85 -2.62
C TYR A 47 -11.55 5.28 -3.39
N LEU A 48 -12.08 4.37 -4.21
CA LEU A 48 -13.30 4.59 -4.97
C LEU A 48 -14.47 4.23 -4.05
N TYR A 49 -15.29 5.22 -3.69
CA TYR A 49 -16.58 5.03 -3.04
C TYR A 49 -17.65 5.66 -3.93
N GLU A 50 -18.63 4.85 -4.37
CA GLU A 50 -19.77 5.28 -5.21
C GLU A 50 -19.41 6.22 -6.37
N LYS A 51 -18.38 5.87 -7.17
CA LYS A 51 -17.95 6.60 -8.39
C LYS A 51 -17.25 7.96 -8.15
N THR A 52 -16.87 8.28 -6.92
CA THR A 52 -16.09 9.48 -6.58
C THR A 52 -14.72 9.11 -6.01
N GLU A 53 -13.67 9.85 -6.39
CA GLU A 53 -12.34 9.69 -5.81
C GLU A 53 -12.33 10.32 -4.40
N VAL A 54 -12.30 9.49 -3.36
CA VAL A 54 -12.22 9.95 -1.97
C VAL A 54 -10.88 9.58 -1.35
N THR A 55 -10.42 10.42 -0.42
CA THR A 55 -9.21 10.16 0.34
C THR A 55 -9.44 9.00 1.32
N ALA A 56 -8.40 8.25 1.67
CA ALA A 56 -8.47 7.14 2.64
C ALA A 56 -9.20 7.49 3.95
N LYS A 57 -9.02 8.73 4.43
CA LYS A 57 -9.64 9.25 5.65
C LYS A 57 -11.15 9.41 5.48
N ASP A 58 -11.59 9.85 4.32
CA ASP A 58 -13.00 10.10 4.01
C ASP A 58 -13.73 8.78 3.75
N PHE A 59 -13.09 7.82 3.07
CA PHE A 59 -13.61 6.46 2.91
C PHE A 59 -13.91 5.80 4.26
N LYS A 60 -12.95 5.83 5.19
CA LYS A 60 -13.11 5.25 6.53
C LYS A 60 -14.19 5.97 7.36
N ARG A 61 -14.41 7.26 7.09
CA ARG A 61 -15.48 8.03 7.74
C ARG A 61 -16.84 7.64 7.17
N LEU A 62 -16.95 7.49 5.85
CA LEU A 62 -18.18 7.08 5.16
C LEU A 62 -18.60 5.66 5.55
N GLU A 63 -17.66 4.71 5.58
CA GLU A 63 -17.90 3.33 6.04
C GLU A 63 -18.45 3.30 7.48
N LYS A 64 -17.88 4.12 8.38
CA LYS A 64 -18.40 4.27 9.75
C LYS A 64 -19.81 4.86 9.80
N PHE A 65 -20.11 5.83 8.94
CA PHE A 65 -21.45 6.41 8.86
C PHE A 65 -22.48 5.38 8.37
N GLU A 66 -22.09 4.54 7.42
CA GLU A 66 -22.97 3.49 6.90
C GLU A 66 -23.29 2.43 7.96
N GLN A 67 -22.28 2.00 8.73
CA GLN A 67 -22.47 1.11 9.88
C GLN A 67 -23.40 1.72 10.92
N LEU A 68 -23.16 2.98 11.32
CA LEU A 68 -24.02 3.68 12.28
C LEU A 68 -25.47 3.78 11.80
N ARG A 69 -25.69 4.09 10.52
CA ARG A 69 -27.04 4.16 9.94
C ARG A 69 -27.74 2.80 10.03
N ASN A 70 -27.04 1.72 9.70
CA ASN A 70 -27.59 0.37 9.76
C ASN A 70 -27.97 -0.02 11.20
N ASP A 71 -27.12 0.31 12.18
CA ASP A 71 -27.41 0.08 13.60
C ASP A 71 -28.65 0.87 14.05
N PHE A 72 -28.76 2.14 13.64
CA PHE A 72 -29.94 2.97 13.88
C PHE A 72 -31.22 2.37 13.27
N GLU A 73 -31.15 1.86 12.03
CA GLU A 73 -32.30 1.20 11.39
C GLU A 73 -32.75 -0.04 12.16
N ILE A 74 -31.80 -0.84 12.64
CA ILE A 74 -32.07 -2.03 13.48
C ILE A 74 -32.73 -1.62 14.80
N GLU A 75 -32.24 -0.56 15.46
CA GLU A 75 -32.84 -0.06 16.70
C GLU A 75 -34.24 0.48 16.50
N LEU A 76 -34.47 1.27 15.44
CA LEU A 76 -35.81 1.76 15.09
C LEU A 76 -36.77 0.61 14.81
N ALA A 77 -36.30 -0.46 14.15
CA ALA A 77 -37.11 -1.65 13.91
C ALA A 77 -37.48 -2.37 15.23
N LYS A 78 -36.56 -2.46 16.19
CA LYS A 78 -36.83 -3.01 17.53
C LYS A 78 -37.86 -2.19 18.29
N ILE A 79 -37.70 -0.86 18.29
CA ILE A 79 -38.63 0.08 18.94
C ILE A 79 -40.03 -0.02 18.32
N LYS A 80 -40.14 -0.05 16.99
CA LYS A 80 -41.42 -0.25 16.29
C LYS A 80 -42.10 -1.57 16.66
N LYS A 81 -41.34 -2.67 16.76
CA LYS A 81 -41.86 -3.97 17.18
C LYS A 81 -42.36 -3.94 18.63
N TYR A 82 -41.63 -3.30 19.53
CA TYR A 82 -42.03 -3.14 20.94
C TYR A 82 -43.34 -2.35 21.07
N MET A 83 -43.46 -1.21 20.40
CA MET A 83 -44.70 -0.42 20.41
C MET A 83 -45.90 -1.18 19.83
N LYS A 84 -45.70 -1.98 18.78
CA LYS A 84 -46.77 -2.81 18.21
C LYS A 84 -47.22 -3.93 19.16
N SER A 85 -46.33 -4.42 20.03
CA SER A 85 -46.65 -5.47 21.00
C SER A 85 -47.30 -4.95 22.28
N GLN A 86 -47.16 -3.66 22.59
CA GLN A 86 -47.79 -3.02 23.77
C GLN A 86 -49.18 -2.44 23.49
N LYS A 87 -49.62 -2.44 22.24
CA LYS A 87 -50.94 -1.97 21.81
C LYS A 87 -51.87 -3.16 21.59
#